data_AF-A0A751YZZ7-F1
#
_entry.id   AF-A0A751YZZ7-F1
#
_cell.length_a   1.000
_cell.length_b   1.000
_cell.length_c   1.000
_cell.angle_alpha   90.00
_cell.angle_beta   90.00
_cell.angle_gamma   90.00
#
_symmetry.space_group_name_H-M   'P 1'
#
loop_
_entity.id
_entity.type
_entity.pdbx_description
1 polymer ?
#
loop_
_entity_poly.entity_id
_entity_poly.type
_entity_poly.pdbx_seq_one_letter_code
_entity_poly.pdbx_strand_id
1 'polypeptide(L)'
;MADNSMTFSDTLMQLGGENFLRELTEFMLNRIMEADVIRRINAEPHERSDERETYRNGYRNRNVVERCFGRLKEYRRIATRYDKTARNYLAMVKLGCIRQFYRTLCN
;
A
#
# COMPACT_ATOMS: atom_id res chain seq x y z
N MET A 1 -20.54 8.85 -5.04
CA MET A 1 -21.02 8.31 -3.75
C MET A 1 -21.89 7.11 -4.08
N ALA A 2 -21.48 5.90 -3.72
CA ALA A 2 -22.28 4.71 -3.95
C ALA A 2 -23.42 4.68 -2.93
N ASP A 3 -24.65 4.53 -3.41
CA ASP A 3 -25.84 4.40 -2.59
C ASP A 3 -25.85 3.01 -1.94
N ASN A 4 -25.19 2.91 -0.79
CA ASN A 4 -25.06 1.66 -0.04
C ASN A 4 -26.40 1.21 0.60
N SER A 5 -27.46 2.03 0.54
CA SER A 5 -28.80 1.60 0.99
C SER A 5 -29.41 0.57 0.04
N MET A 6 -29.22 0.75 -1.28
CA MET A 6 -29.72 -0.17 -2.30
C MET A 6 -29.07 -1.56 -2.20
N THR A 7 -27.79 -1.64 -1.82
CA THR A 7 -27.10 -2.93 -1.66
C THR A 7 -27.56 -3.73 -0.42
N PHE A 8 -28.08 -3.06 0.60
CA PHE A 8 -28.49 -3.72 1.85
C PHE A 8 -29.89 -4.32 1.77
N SER A 9 -30.85 -3.61 1.16
CA SER A 9 -32.20 -4.12 0.94
C SER A 9 -32.20 -5.35 0.03
N ASP A 10 -31.40 -5.30 -1.05
CA ASP A 10 -31.35 -6.36 -2.06
C ASP A 10 -30.69 -7.63 -1.51
N THR A 11 -29.67 -7.47 -0.66
CA THR A 11 -29.03 -8.59 0.04
C THR A 11 -29.95 -9.18 1.10
N LEU A 12 -30.64 -8.37 1.90
CA LEU A 12 -31.64 -8.85 2.87
C LEU A 12 -32.81 -9.60 2.22
N MET A 13 -33.23 -9.20 1.02
CA MET A 13 -34.25 -9.92 0.26
C MET A 13 -33.76 -11.29 -0.24
N GLN A 14 -32.46 -11.48 -0.44
CA GLN A 14 -31.83 -12.77 -0.80
C GLN A 14 -31.51 -13.65 0.41
N LEU A 15 -31.26 -13.05 1.56
CA LEU A 15 -30.94 -13.69 2.82
C LEU A 15 -32.22 -14.25 3.49
N GLY A 16 -32.76 -15.36 2.97
CA GLY A 16 -33.97 -16.02 3.47
C GLY A 16 -33.76 -17.48 3.89
N GLY A 17 -32.55 -17.85 4.34
CA GLY A 17 -32.16 -19.24 4.65
C GLY A 17 -31.89 -19.54 6.12
N GLU A 18 -31.65 -20.82 6.45
CA GLU A 18 -31.39 -21.33 7.82
C GLU A 18 -30.23 -20.63 8.56
N ASN A 19 -29.32 -19.96 7.83
CA ASN A 19 -28.15 -19.26 8.39
C ASN A 19 -28.29 -17.73 8.44
N PHE A 20 -29.49 -17.19 8.26
CA PHE A 20 -29.78 -15.75 8.19
C PHE A 20 -29.07 -14.92 9.27
N LEU A 21 -29.18 -15.34 10.53
CA LEU A 21 -28.58 -14.60 11.66
C LEU A 21 -27.05 -14.55 11.57
N ARG A 22 -26.40 -15.63 11.12
CA ARG A 22 -24.94 -15.69 10.95
C ARG A 22 -24.50 -14.73 9.85
N GLU A 23 -25.18 -14.76 8.71
CA GLU A 23 -24.86 -13.91 7.56
C GLU A 23 -25.15 -12.43 7.85
N LEU A 24 -26.24 -12.13 8.57
CA LEU A 24 -26.53 -10.78 9.06
C LEU A 24 -25.42 -10.28 10.01
N THR A 25 -24.99 -11.11 10.96
CA THR A 25 -23.90 -10.72 11.86
C THR A 25 -22.59 -10.51 11.12
N GLU A 26 -22.26 -11.36 10.13
CA GLU A 26 -21.07 -11.22 9.31
C GLU A 26 -21.09 -9.93 8.48
N PHE A 27 -22.25 -9.61 7.90
CA PHE A 27 -22.46 -8.36 7.18
C PHE A 27 -22.30 -7.14 8.09
N MET A 28 -22.96 -7.14 9.25
CA MET A 28 -22.89 -6.04 10.20
C MET A 28 -21.48 -5.86 10.78
N LEU A 29 -20.79 -6.96 11.09
CA LEU A 29 -19.41 -6.93 11.58
C LEU A 29 -18.45 -6.39 10.52
N ASN A 30 -18.58 -6.81 9.26
CA ASN A 30 -17.79 -6.24 8.17
C ASN A 30 -18.02 -4.73 8.03
N ARG A 31 -19.29 -4.29 8.15
CA ARG A 31 -19.62 -2.87 8.04
C ARG A 31 -19.10 -2.02 9.20
N ILE A 32 -19.20 -2.53 10.42
CA ILE A 32 -18.65 -1.87 11.62
C ILE A 32 -17.12 -1.79 11.51
N MET A 33 -16.48 -2.88 11.11
CA MET A 33 -15.04 -2.92 10.92
C MET A 33 -14.56 -1.91 9.87
N GLU A 34 -15.25 -1.80 8.73
CA GLU A 34 -14.96 -0.79 7.72
C GLU A 34 -15.08 0.62 8.27
N ALA A 35 -16.16 0.92 8.99
CA ALA A 35 -16.39 2.25 9.57
C ALA A 35 -15.32 2.61 10.62
N ASP A 36 -14.93 1.67 11.48
CA ASP A 36 -13.89 1.88 12.49
C ASP A 36 -12.51 2.07 11.86
N VAL A 37 -12.21 1.34 10.78
CA VAL A 37 -10.97 1.52 10.02
C VAL A 37 -10.92 2.91 9.40
N ILE A 38 -11.99 3.38 8.76
CA ILE A 38 -12.04 4.73 8.17
C ILE A 38 -11.82 5.80 9.25
N ARG A 39 -12.50 5.69 10.40
CA ARG A 39 -12.34 6.63 11.52
C ARG A 39 -10.93 6.66 12.09
N ARG A 40 -10.27 5.50 12.21
CA ARG A 40 -8.90 5.42 12.74
C ARG A 40 -7.85 5.89 11.72
N ILE A 41 -8.12 5.70 10.43
CA ILE A 41 -7.17 6.00 9.36
C ILE A 41 -7.34 7.46 8.87
N ASN A 42 -8.46 8.12 9.15
CA ASN A 42 -8.85 9.44 8.61
C ASN A 42 -8.82 9.49 7.08
N ALA A 43 -9.17 8.38 6.42
CA ALA A 43 -9.27 8.32 4.96
C ALA A 43 -10.17 7.16 4.52
N GLU A 44 -10.97 7.40 3.47
CA GLU A 44 -11.80 6.38 2.83
C GLU A 44 -10.94 5.31 2.11
N PRO A 45 -11.53 4.14 1.79
CA PRO A 45 -10.87 3.13 0.97
C PRO A 45 -10.38 3.72 -0.34
N HIS A 46 -9.10 3.52 -0.66
CA HIS A 46 -8.43 4.03 -1.87
C HIS A 46 -8.30 5.56 -1.96
N GLU A 47 -8.78 6.31 -0.96
CA GLU A 47 -8.58 7.74 -0.87
C GLU A 47 -7.12 8.04 -0.49
N ARG A 48 -6.54 9.05 -1.16
CA ARG A 48 -5.22 9.59 -0.86
C ARG A 48 -5.44 10.87 -0.05
N SER A 49 -5.24 10.78 1.26
CA SER A 49 -5.20 11.92 2.17
C SER A 49 -3.82 12.05 2.79
N ASP A 50 -3.33 13.28 2.95
CA ASP A 50 -2.06 13.59 3.61
C ASP A 50 -2.14 13.43 5.13
N GLU A 51 -3.35 13.52 5.69
CA GLU A 51 -3.71 13.36 7.10
C GLU A 51 -3.87 11.88 7.50
N ARG A 52 -3.71 10.94 6.55
CA ARG A 52 -3.80 9.51 6.82
C ARG A 52 -2.75 9.10 7.86
N GLU A 53 -3.21 8.71 9.05
CA GLU A 53 -2.33 8.33 10.16
C GLU A 53 -1.65 6.99 9.92
N THR A 54 -2.36 6.03 9.32
CA THR A 54 -1.87 4.67 9.10
C THR A 54 -2.08 4.22 7.66
N TYR A 55 -1.03 3.69 7.04
CA TYR A 55 -1.20 2.85 5.86
C TYR A 55 -1.68 1.49 6.34
N ARG A 56 -2.77 0.99 5.75
CA ARG A 56 -3.34 -0.34 6.02
C ARG A 56 -2.30 -1.49 5.98
N ASN A 57 -1.07 -1.25 5.45
CA ASN A 57 0.07 -2.16 5.42
C ASN A 57 1.47 -1.49 5.62
N GLY A 58 1.59 -0.49 6.50
CA GLY A 58 2.90 -0.05 7.03
C GLY A 58 3.75 0.91 6.17
N TYR A 59 4.64 1.63 6.88
CA TYR A 59 5.71 2.54 6.44
C TYR A 59 5.41 3.46 5.24
N ARG A 60 4.86 4.66 5.52
CA ARG A 60 4.52 5.73 4.53
C ARG A 60 5.64 6.01 3.52
N ASN A 61 6.90 5.95 3.96
CA ASN A 61 8.07 6.29 3.13
C ASN A 61 8.61 5.12 2.29
N ARG A 62 7.96 3.95 2.31
CA ARG A 62 8.42 2.76 1.56
C ARG A 62 8.52 3.02 0.06
N ASN A 63 7.55 3.73 -0.53
CA ASN A 63 7.55 4.08 -1.95
C ASN A 63 8.80 4.89 -2.37
N VAL A 64 9.30 5.78 -1.51
CA VAL A 64 10.52 6.56 -1.79
C VAL A 64 11.73 5.64 -1.85
N VAL A 65 11.84 4.73 -0.88
CA VAL A 65 12.91 3.74 -0.79
C VAL A 65 12.86 2.77 -1.97
N GLU A 66 11.69 2.22 -2.29
CA GLU A 66 11.50 1.29 -3.41
C GLU A 66 11.82 1.92 -4.76
N ARG A 67 11.42 3.17 -5.00
CA ARG A 67 11.79 3.91 -6.22
C ARG A 67 13.29 4.15 -6.32
N CYS A 68 13.96 4.46 -5.20
CA CYS A 68 15.41 4.62 -5.17
C CYS A 68 16.11 3.32 -5.58
N PHE A 69 15.74 2.20 -4.94
CA PHE A 69 16.30 0.89 -5.29
C PHE A 69 15.93 0.40 -6.69
N GLY A 70 14.72 0.72 -7.18
CA GLY A 70 14.31 0.45 -8.55
C GLY A 70 15.24 1.11 -9.56
N ARG A 71 15.55 2.40 -9.36
CA ARG A 71 16.50 3.15 -10.21
C ARG A 71 17.92 2.61 -10.09
N LEU A 72 18.38 2.25 -8.89
CA LEU A 72 19.70 1.61 -8.73
C LEU A 72 19.79 0.27 -9.47
N LYS A 73 18.68 -0.47 -9.57
CA LYS A 73 18.59 -1.73 -10.30
C LYS A 73 18.47 -1.58 -11.82
N GLU A 74 18.27 -0.37 -12.36
CA GLU A 74 18.42 -0.13 -13.82
C GLU A 74 19.86 -0.44 -14.28
N TYR A 75 20.83 -0.26 -13.39
CA TYR A 75 22.22 -0.62 -13.66
C TYR A 75 22.42 -2.13 -13.51
N ARG A 76 22.55 -2.84 -14.64
CA ARG A 76 22.72 -4.30 -14.69
C ARG A 76 23.83 -4.81 -13.75
N ARG A 77 24.95 -4.09 -13.66
CA ARG A 77 26.07 -4.41 -12.77
C ARG A 77 25.67 -4.47 -11.28
N ILE A 78 24.81 -3.55 -10.84
CA ILE A 78 24.28 -3.52 -9.47
C ILE A 78 23.18 -4.58 -9.31
N ALA A 79 22.25 -4.66 -10.26
CA ALA A 79 21.11 -5.58 -10.20
C ALA A 79 21.53 -7.06 -10.12
N THR A 80 22.52 -7.46 -10.92
CA THR A 80 22.99 -8.86 -10.93
C THR A 80 24.13 -9.11 -9.95
N ARG A 81 24.54 -8.11 -9.17
CA ARG A 81 25.71 -8.18 -8.27
C ARG A 81 26.93 -8.78 -8.98
N TYR A 82 27.32 -8.17 -10.10
CA TYR A 82 28.37 -8.71 -10.97
C TYR A 82 29.77 -8.73 -10.32
N ASP A 83 30.02 -7.83 -9.37
CA ASP A 83 31.32 -7.69 -8.72
C ASP A 83 31.62 -8.86 -7.76
N LYS A 84 32.79 -9.51 -7.95
CA LYS A 84 33.24 -10.67 -7.15
C LYS A 84 33.48 -10.32 -5.67
N THR A 85 34.01 -9.13 -5.40
CA THR A 85 34.38 -8.70 -4.04
C THR A 85 33.33 -7.74 -3.48
N ALA A 86 32.96 -7.92 -2.21
CA ALA A 86 32.00 -7.06 -1.52
C ALA A 86 32.41 -5.57 -1.53
N ARG A 87 33.72 -5.27 -1.45
CA ARG A 87 34.26 -3.91 -1.53
C ARG A 87 33.94 -3.23 -2.87
N ASN A 88 34.11 -3.95 -3.98
CA ASN A 88 33.83 -3.41 -5.32
C ASN A 88 32.33 -3.22 -5.53
N TYR A 89 31.52 -4.19 -5.10
CA TYR A 89 30.06 -4.05 -5.14
C TYR A 89 29.58 -2.84 -4.33
N LEU A 90 30.09 -2.68 -3.10
CA LEU A 90 29.75 -1.54 -2.24
C LEU A 90 30.17 -0.20 -2.87
N ALA A 91 31.34 -0.14 -3.50
CA ALA A 91 31.79 1.05 -4.21
C ALA A 91 30.82 1.42 -5.35
N MET A 92 30.38 0.44 -6.16
CA MET A 92 29.42 0.66 -7.23
C MET A 92 28.05 1.11 -6.72
N VAL A 93 27.57 0.53 -5.61
CA VAL A 93 26.31 0.96 -4.96
C VAL A 93 26.42 2.40 -4.48
N LYS A 94 27.54 2.77 -3.81
CA LYS A 94 27.78 4.15 -3.35
C LYS A 94 27.79 5.14 -4.52
N LEU A 95 28.48 4.82 -5.61
CA LEU A 95 28.49 5.64 -6.83
C LEU A 95 27.09 5.78 -7.43
N GLY A 96 26.32 4.70 -7.47
CA GLY A 96 24.92 4.71 -7.91
C GLY A 96 24.05 5.63 -7.06
N CYS A 97 24.18 5.57 -5.73
CA CYS A 97 23.46 6.45 -4.81
C CYS A 97 23.83 7.92 -5.02
N ILE A 98 25.13 8.23 -5.15
CA ILE A 98 25.61 9.60 -5.42
C ILE A 98 25.03 10.12 -6.74
N ARG A 99 25.07 9.32 -7.81
CA ARG A 99 24.49 9.71 -9.10
C ARG A 99 22.98 9.94 -9.01
N GLN A 100 22.27 9.09 -8.29
CA GLN A 100 20.83 9.24 -8.10
C GLN A 100 20.48 10.49 -7.29
N PHE A 101 21.32 10.85 -6.33
CA PHE A 101 21.20 12.09 -5.56
C PHE A 101 21.39 13.32 -6.46
N TYR A 102 22.48 13.39 -7.24
CA TYR A 102 22.69 14.49 -8.19
C TYR A 102 21.57 14.61 -9.21
N ARG A 103 21.04 13.49 -9.72
CA ARG A 103 19.89 13.51 -10.65
C ARG A 103 18.63 14.09 -10.01
N THR A 104 18.49 13.99 -8.68
CA THR A 104 17.35 14.55 -7.95
C THR A 104 17.54 16.03 -7.63
N LEU A 105 18.78 16.52 -7.58
CA LEU A 105 19.09 17.94 -7.37
C LEU A 105 19.06 18.77 -8.65
N CYS A 106 19.35 18.16 -9.80
CA CYS A 106 19.41 18.85 -11.09
C CYS A 106 18.11 18.79 -11.91
N ASN A 107 17.07 18.12 -11.41
CA ASN A 107 15.70 18.15 -11.96
C ASN A 107 14.81 18.92 -11.01
#